data_AF-R0GVL4-F1
#
_entry.id   AF-R0GVL4-F1
#
_cell.length_a   1.000
_cell.length_b   1.000
_cell.length_c   1.000
_cell.angle_alpha   90.00
_cell.angle_beta   90.00
_cell.angle_gamma   90.00
#
_symmetry.space_group_name_H-M   'P 1'
#
loop_
_entity.id
_entity.type
_entity.pdbx_description
1 polymer ?
#
loop_
_entity_poly.entity_id
_entity_poly.type
_entity_poly.pdbx_seq_one_letter_code
_entity_poly.pdbx_strand_id
1 'polypeptide(L)'
;LPLATAVISGIVLPQAQKSASFAEGVSKKEPSFKACQDAFVNIGKSLQSAVGELKASLETANYDVMVCTDQTTKVADLIGKNQDADSKTLMGMTMQMNKLIRLGVAATQVLGG
;
A
#
# COMPACT_ATOMS: atom_id res chain seq x y z
N LEU A 1 -0.76 -13.15 16.49
CA LEU A 1 -0.67 -11.68 16.36
C LEU A 1 0.69 -11.12 15.98
N PRO A 2 1.82 -11.42 16.66
CA PRO A 2 3.07 -10.67 16.47
C PRO A 2 3.60 -10.72 15.03
N LEU A 3 3.37 -11.83 14.30
CA LEU A 3 3.73 -11.95 12.90
C LEU A 3 2.98 -10.96 11.99
N ALA A 4 1.65 -10.88 12.07
CA ALA A 4 0.87 -9.96 11.24
C ALA A 4 1.22 -8.51 11.52
N THR A 5 1.37 -8.14 12.81
CA THR A 5 1.85 -6.81 13.18
C THR A 5 3.25 -6.53 12.64
N ALA A 6 4.19 -7.48 12.76
CA ALA A 6 5.55 -7.31 12.27
C ALA A 6 5.59 -7.16 10.74
N VAL A 7 4.80 -7.95 10.01
CA VAL A 7 4.70 -7.85 8.55
C VAL A 7 4.09 -6.52 8.14
N ILE A 8 2.92 -6.15 8.69
CA ILE A 8 2.21 -4.94 8.29
C ILE A 8 3.02 -3.69 8.68
N SER A 9 3.42 -3.57 9.95
CA SER A 9 4.12 -2.38 10.45
C SER A 9 5.58 -2.32 10.03
N GLY A 10 6.25 -3.46 9.88
CA GLY A 10 7.68 -3.52 9.60
C GLY A 10 8.03 -3.58 8.11
N ILE A 11 7.10 -3.99 7.25
CA ILE A 11 7.38 -4.21 5.83
C ILE A 11 6.39 -3.47 4.93
N VAL A 12 5.08 -3.72 5.10
CA VAL A 12 4.07 -3.20 4.15
C VAL A 12 3.89 -1.69 4.30
N LEU A 13 3.68 -1.20 5.53
CA LEU A 13 3.48 0.21 5.82
C LEU A 13 4.70 1.09 5.43
N PRO A 14 5.95 0.73 5.77
CA PRO A 14 7.12 1.50 5.35
C PRO A 14 7.25 1.62 3.83
N GLN A 15 6.93 0.55 3.07
CA GLN A 15 6.95 0.64 1.63
C GLN A 15 5.84 1.55 1.09
N ALA A 16 4.63 1.55 1.69
CA ALA A 16 3.56 2.47 1.29
C ALA A 16 3.96 3.93 1.52
N GLN A 17 4.58 4.23 2.67
CA GLN A 17 5.13 5.56 2.99
C GLN A 17 6.23 5.96 2.01
N LYS A 18 7.16 5.05 1.70
CA LYS A 18 8.22 5.30 0.71
C LYS A 18 7.64 5.65 -0.67
N SER A 19 6.64 4.90 -1.13
CA SER A 19 5.96 5.18 -2.40
C SER A 19 5.22 6.51 -2.38
N ALA A 20 4.57 6.86 -1.27
CA ALA A 20 3.91 8.15 -1.09
C ALA A 20 4.91 9.31 -1.16
N SER A 21 6.05 9.21 -0.47
CA SER A 21 7.10 10.23 -0.51
C SER A 21 7.72 10.40 -1.90
N PHE A 22 7.91 9.30 -2.63
CA PHE A 22 8.36 9.38 -4.03
C PHE A 22 7.33 10.12 -4.90
N ALA A 23 6.05 9.71 -4.84
CA ALA A 23 4.98 10.35 -5.58
C ALA A 23 4.82 11.84 -5.23
N GLU A 24 4.99 12.21 -3.96
CA GLU A 24 5.00 13.61 -3.53
C GLU A 24 6.14 14.38 -4.22
N GLY A 25 7.36 13.83 -4.22
CA GLY A 25 8.53 14.43 -4.86
C GLY A 25 8.31 14.67 -6.36
N VAL A 26 7.70 13.72 -7.06
CA VAL A 26 7.33 13.85 -8.47
C VAL A 26 6.20 14.87 -8.65
N SER A 27 5.18 14.85 -7.79
CA SER A 27 4.00 15.72 -7.89
C SER A 27 4.32 17.23 -7.80
N LYS A 28 5.45 17.59 -7.17
CA LYS A 28 5.95 18.97 -7.11
C LYS A 28 6.35 19.50 -8.49
N LYS A 29 6.70 18.62 -9.42
CA LYS A 29 7.07 18.94 -10.81
C LYS A 29 5.93 18.63 -11.77
N GLU A 30 5.24 17.52 -11.55
CA GLU A 30 4.10 17.06 -12.35
C GLU A 30 2.87 16.81 -11.46
N PRO A 31 1.99 17.81 -11.30
CA PRO A 31 0.83 17.73 -10.40
C PRO A 31 -0.11 16.54 -10.65
N SER A 32 -0.09 15.94 -11.85
CA SER A 32 -0.81 14.70 -12.20
C SER A 32 -0.52 13.55 -11.24
N PHE A 33 0.69 13.49 -10.66
CA PHE A 33 1.09 12.45 -9.71
C PHE A 33 0.53 12.64 -8.29
N LYS A 34 -0.15 13.75 -8.01
CA LYS A 34 -0.78 13.99 -6.70
C LYS A 34 -1.79 12.90 -6.36
N ALA A 35 -2.56 12.43 -7.34
CA ALA A 35 -3.51 11.33 -7.13
C ALA A 35 -2.82 10.00 -6.80
N CYS A 36 -1.60 9.76 -7.31
CA CYS A 36 -0.79 8.61 -6.93
C CYS A 36 -0.29 8.72 -5.49
N GLN A 37 0.16 9.91 -5.08
CA GLN A 37 0.54 10.17 -3.69
C GLN A 37 -0.63 9.88 -2.73
N ASP A 38 -1.81 10.44 -3.02
CA ASP A 38 -2.98 10.30 -2.15
C ASP A 38 -3.41 8.83 -2.04
N ALA A 39 -3.31 8.05 -3.11
CA ALA A 39 -3.57 6.61 -3.08
C ALA A 39 -2.58 5.86 -2.15
N PHE A 40 -1.28 6.15 -2.21
CA PHE A 40 -0.31 5.52 -1.30
C PHE A 40 -0.48 5.98 0.16
N VAL A 41 -0.87 7.24 0.40
CA VAL A 41 -1.22 7.72 1.74
C VAL A 41 -2.43 6.96 2.28
N ASN A 42 -3.44 6.72 1.45
CA ASN A 42 -4.61 5.95 1.84
C ASN A 42 -4.26 4.49 2.17
N ILE A 43 -3.39 3.84 1.39
CA ILE A 43 -2.83 2.53 1.74
C ILE A 43 -2.20 2.58 3.13
N GLY A 44 -1.35 3.58 3.41
CA GLY A 44 -0.73 3.73 4.73
C GLY A 44 -1.74 3.82 5.88
N LYS A 45 -2.82 4.59 5.70
CA LYS A 45 -3.90 4.72 6.69
C LYS A 45 -4.66 3.41 6.91
N SER A 46 -5.01 2.71 5.83
CA SER A 46 -5.67 1.40 5.92
C SER A 46 -4.79 0.37 6.62
N LEU A 47 -3.48 0.37 6.39
CA LEU A 47 -2.54 -0.52 7.10
C LEU A 47 -2.41 -0.17 8.59
N GLN A 48 -2.44 1.12 8.95
CA GLN A 48 -2.47 1.54 10.36
C GLN A 48 -3.77 1.11 11.05
N SER A 49 -4.91 1.24 10.35
CA SER A 49 -6.21 0.74 10.81
C SER A 49 -6.14 -0.77 11.06
N ALA A 50 -5.68 -1.54 10.07
CA ALA A 50 -5.53 -2.99 10.18
C ALA A 50 -4.73 -3.41 11.42
N VAL A 51 -3.61 -2.72 11.70
CA VAL A 51 -2.78 -3.01 12.89
C VAL A 51 -3.53 -2.76 14.19
N GLY A 52 -4.35 -1.71 14.26
CA GLY A 52 -5.21 -1.42 15.40
C GLY A 52 -6.27 -2.51 15.62
N GLU A 53 -6.86 -2.98 14.52
CA GLU A 53 -7.94 -3.97 14.51
C GLU A 53 -7.47 -5.40 14.79
N LEU A 54 -6.20 -5.73 14.58
CA LEU A 54 -5.65 -7.09 14.77
C LEU A 54 -6.00 -7.75 16.12
N LYS A 55 -6.20 -6.95 17.18
CA LYS A 55 -6.56 -7.45 18.52
C LYS A 55 -8.07 -7.59 18.73
N ALA A 56 -8.87 -6.85 17.98
CA ALA A 56 -10.32 -6.78 18.14
C ALA A 56 -11.03 -7.67 17.12
N SER A 57 -10.63 -7.60 15.85
CA SER A 57 -11.24 -8.33 14.74
C SER A 57 -10.19 -8.63 13.66
N LEU A 58 -9.80 -9.90 13.58
CA LEU A 58 -8.90 -10.38 12.51
C LEU A 58 -9.54 -10.24 11.12
N GLU A 59 -10.86 -10.38 11.03
CA GLU A 59 -11.61 -10.21 9.78
C GLU A 59 -11.55 -8.76 9.30
N THR A 60 -11.80 -7.80 10.19
CA THR A 60 -11.71 -6.37 9.87
C THR A 60 -10.28 -5.99 9.49
N ALA A 61 -9.29 -6.47 10.25
CA ALA A 61 -7.88 -6.24 9.91
C ALA A 61 -7.49 -6.85 8.56
N ASN A 62 -7.99 -8.04 8.22
CA ASN A 62 -7.76 -8.67 6.92
C ASN A 62 -8.39 -7.85 5.78
N TYR A 63 -9.63 -7.42 5.96
CA TYR A 63 -10.35 -6.59 5.00
C TYR A 63 -9.63 -5.27 4.73
N ASP A 64 -9.18 -4.58 5.78
CA ASP A 64 -8.42 -3.32 5.68
C ASP A 64 -7.12 -3.48 4.87
N VAL A 65 -6.44 -4.62 4.98
CA VAL A 65 -5.28 -4.91 4.13
C VAL A 65 -5.71 -5.22 2.69
N MET A 66 -6.77 -6.01 2.49
CA MET A 66 -7.24 -6.38 1.15
C MET A 66 -7.63 -5.17 0.29
N VAL A 67 -8.36 -4.19 0.85
CA VAL A 67 -8.81 -2.99 0.13
C VAL A 67 -7.66 -2.09 -0.34
N CYS A 68 -6.44 -2.26 0.20
CA CYS A 68 -5.26 -1.57 -0.31
C CYS A 68 -4.94 -1.94 -1.78
N THR A 69 -5.39 -3.12 -2.24
CA THR A 69 -5.22 -3.56 -3.64
C THR A 69 -5.93 -2.61 -4.61
N ASP A 70 -7.10 -2.09 -4.25
CA ASP A 70 -7.86 -1.15 -5.09
C ASP A 70 -7.09 0.15 -5.30
N GLN A 71 -6.41 0.63 -4.25
CA GLN A 71 -5.55 1.81 -4.35
C GLN A 71 -4.36 1.56 -5.27
N THR A 72 -3.74 0.37 -5.25
CA THR A 72 -2.66 0.07 -6.20
C THR A 72 -3.14 -0.05 -7.64
N THR A 73 -4.35 -0.56 -7.86
CA THR A 73 -4.99 -0.59 -9.19
C THR A 73 -5.20 0.84 -9.68
N LYS A 74 -5.73 1.72 -8.83
CA LYS A 74 -5.88 3.14 -9.13
C LYS A 74 -4.55 3.81 -9.49
N VAL A 75 -3.46 3.53 -8.76
CA VAL A 75 -2.13 4.05 -9.11
C VAL A 75 -1.67 3.54 -10.48
N ALA A 76 -1.84 2.25 -10.76
CA ALA A 76 -1.48 1.67 -12.05
C ALA A 76 -2.24 2.32 -13.21
N ASP A 77 -3.54 2.57 -13.03
CA ASP A 77 -4.38 3.25 -14.02
C ASP A 77 -3.97 4.72 -14.24
N LEU A 78 -3.63 5.43 -13.15
CA LEU A 78 -3.16 6.81 -13.21
C LEU A 78 -1.80 6.95 -13.93
N ILE A 79 -0.90 5.98 -13.73
CA ILE A 79 0.38 5.93 -14.46
C ILE A 79 0.14 5.54 -15.93
N GLY A 80 -0.80 4.62 -16.17
CA GLY A 80 -1.18 4.18 -17.50
C GLY A 80 0.00 3.62 -18.30
N LYS A 81 0.16 4.13 -19.54
CA LYS A 81 1.22 3.69 -20.48
C LYS A 81 2.45 4.60 -20.46
N ASN A 82 2.54 5.55 -19.53
CA ASN A 82 3.62 6.53 -19.49
C ASN A 82 4.99 5.84 -19.37
N GLN A 83 5.96 6.31 -20.17
CA GLN A 83 7.27 5.67 -20.33
C GLN A 83 8.42 6.46 -19.71
N ASP A 84 8.14 7.63 -19.12
CA ASP A 84 9.13 8.42 -18.40
C ASP A 84 9.65 7.68 -17.16
N ALA A 85 10.80 8.13 -16.66
CA ALA A 85 11.51 7.45 -15.59
C ALA A 85 10.72 7.43 -14.27
N ASP A 86 9.96 8.49 -13.98
CA ASP A 86 9.19 8.61 -12.74
C ASP A 86 7.97 7.69 -12.80
N SER A 87 7.26 7.64 -13.92
CA SER A 87 6.17 6.68 -14.19
C SER A 87 6.63 5.23 -14.06
N LYS A 88 7.77 4.86 -14.65
CA LYS A 88 8.33 3.50 -14.56
C LYS A 88 8.71 3.14 -13.13
N THR A 89 9.30 4.08 -12.39
CA THR A 89 9.68 3.88 -10.99
C THR A 89 8.43 3.67 -10.12
N LEU A 90 7.40 4.52 -10.30
CA LEU A 90 6.14 4.38 -9.58
C LEU A 90 5.40 3.09 -9.94
N MET A 91 5.42 2.66 -11.19
CA MET A 91 4.85 1.37 -11.58
C MET A 91 5.58 0.22 -10.89
N GLY A 92 6.92 0.27 -10.84
CA GLY A 92 7.74 -0.69 -10.08
C GLY A 92 7.38 -0.73 -8.59
N MET A 93 7.24 0.44 -7.96
CA MET A 93 6.80 0.56 -6.56
C MET A 93 5.38 0.04 -6.36
N THR A 94 4.48 0.25 -7.31
CA THR A 94 3.09 -0.24 -7.28
C THR A 94 3.03 -1.76 -7.36
N MET A 95 3.81 -2.37 -8.24
CA MET A 95 3.94 -3.83 -8.32
C MET A 95 4.53 -4.43 -7.03
N GLN A 96 5.55 -3.77 -6.46
CA GLN A 96 6.11 -4.18 -5.17
C GLN A 96 5.07 -4.09 -4.06
N MET A 97 4.28 -3.01 -4.02
CA MET A 97 3.23 -2.82 -3.04
C MET A 97 2.14 -3.89 -3.14
N ASN A 98 1.72 -4.25 -4.36
CA ASN A 98 0.79 -5.36 -4.58
C ASN A 98 1.27 -6.70 -4.00
N LYS A 99 2.57 -7.02 -4.14
CA LYS A 99 3.15 -8.23 -3.55
C LYS A 99 3.15 -8.17 -2.02
N LEU A 100 3.47 -7.02 -1.45
CA LEU A 100 3.51 -6.82 0.01
C LEU A 100 2.12 -6.80 0.65
N ILE A 101 1.11 -6.26 -0.04
CA ILE A 101 -0.29 -6.33 0.40
C ILE A 101 -0.71 -7.80 0.50
N ARG A 102 -0.43 -8.62 -0.51
CA ARG A 102 -0.73 -10.07 -0.47
C ARG A 102 -0.02 -10.77 0.69
N LEU A 103 1.22 -10.39 0.99
CA LEU A 103 1.94 -10.88 2.18
C LEU A 103 1.23 -10.46 3.48
N GLY A 104 0.77 -9.22 3.57
CA GLY A 104 -0.02 -8.72 4.71
C GLY A 104 -1.33 -9.50 4.88
N VAL A 105 -2.07 -9.75 3.80
CA VAL A 105 -3.31 -10.57 3.79
C VAL A 105 -3.01 -11.99 4.29
N ALA A 106 -1.97 -12.63 3.76
CA ALA A 106 -1.59 -13.96 4.21
C ALA A 106 -1.21 -13.98 5.70
N ALA A 107 -0.49 -12.96 6.17
CA ALA A 107 -0.09 -12.86 7.57
C ALA A 107 -1.28 -12.69 8.52
N THR A 108 -2.35 -12.01 8.11
CA THR A 108 -3.59 -11.90 8.90
C THR A 108 -4.41 -13.18 8.87
N GLN A 109 -4.45 -13.91 7.75
CA GLN A 109 -5.17 -15.18 7.62
C GLN A 109 -4.57 -16.32 8.44
N VAL A 110 -3.23 -16.39 8.54
CA VAL A 110 -2.53 -17.41 9.36
C VAL A 110 -2.92 -17.35 10.84
N LEU A 111 -3.46 -16.22 11.31
CA LEU A 111 -3.92 -16.07 12.70
C LEU A 111 -5.37 -16.52 12.94
N GLY A 112 -6.17 -16.69 11.88
CA GLY A 112 -7.58 -17.06 11.96
C GLY A 112 -7.85 -18.55 11.73
N GLY A 113 -6.79 -19.38 11.65
CA GLY A 113 -6.87 -20.83 11.55
C GLY A 113 -6.96 -21.53 12.90
#